data_AF-A0A2W2JD92-F1
#
_entry.id   AF-A0A2W2JD92-F1
#
_cell.length_a   1.000
_cell.length_b   1.000
_cell.length_c   1.000
_cell.angle_alpha   90.00
_cell.angle_beta   90.00
_cell.angle_gamma   90.00
#
_symmetry.space_group_name_H-M   'P 1'
#
loop_
_entity.id
_entity.type
_entity.pdbx_description
1 polymer ?
#
loop_
_entity_poly.entity_id
_entity_poly.type
_entity_poly.pdbx_seq_one_letter_code
_entity_poly.pdbx_strand_id
1 'polypeptide(L)' 'AHPSASTGPSPTVEGAPWHARLLGFDADGKSYQVSTWYRSDTEQRALPTYERVQDSFTVL' A
#
# COMPACT_ATOMS: atom_id res chain seq x y z
N ALA A 1 -6.21 13.79 6.58
CA ALA A 1 -6.38 12.33 6.49
C ALA A 1 -5.44 11.65 7.48
N HIS A 2 -5.88 10.62 8.20
CA HIS A 2 -5.01 9.83 9.09
C HIS A 2 -4.73 8.47 8.42
N PRO A 3 -3.49 8.19 7.99
CA PRO A 3 -3.18 6.92 7.33
C PRO A 3 -3.22 5.76 8.32
N SER A 4 -3.84 4.65 7.92
CA SER A 4 -3.83 3.37 8.66
C SER A 4 -3.23 2.28 7.77
N ALA A 5 -2.25 1.55 8.29
CA ALA A 5 -1.62 0.42 7.61
C ALA A 5 -1.99 -0.89 8.32
N SER A 6 -2.45 -1.89 7.56
CA SER A 6 -2.74 -3.25 8.06
C SER A 6 -1.87 -4.26 7.31
N THR A 7 -1.34 -5.27 8.02
CA THR A 7 -0.53 -6.35 7.46
C THR A 7 -1.25 -7.69 7.64
N GLY A 8 -1.48 -8.43 6.54
CA GLY A 8 -2.05 -9.79 6.53
C GLY A 8 -1.10 -10.83 5.90
N PRO A 9 -1.47 -12.12 5.85
CA PRO A 9 -0.62 -13.18 5.27
C PRO A 9 -0.38 -12.97 3.77
N SER A 10 0.82 -13.29 3.29
CA SER A 10 1.25 -13.11 1.88
C SER A 10 0.43 -13.96 0.91
N PRO A 11 -0.38 -13.38 0.02
CA PRO A 11 -1.04 -14.15 -1.03
C PRO A 11 0.00 -14.66 -2.05
N THR A 12 -0.23 -15.88 -2.54
CA THR A 12 0.50 -16.40 -3.70
C THR A 12 -0.29 -16.05 -4.96
N VAL A 13 0.31 -15.26 -5.86
CA VAL A 13 -0.27 -14.92 -7.17
C VAL A 13 0.64 -15.48 -8.25
N GLU A 14 0.09 -16.32 -9.13
CA GLU A 14 0.84 -17.03 -10.18
C GLU A 14 2.03 -17.85 -9.64
N GLY A 15 1.90 -18.41 -8.44
CA GLY A 15 2.95 -19.22 -7.81
C GLY A 15 4.09 -18.42 -7.14
N ALA A 16 4.07 -17.10 -7.20
CA ALA A 16 5.02 -16.24 -6.50
C ALA A 16 4.40 -15.64 -5.22
N PRO A 17 5.17 -15.47 -4.13
CA PRO A 17 4.68 -14.80 -2.93
C PRO A 17 4.64 -13.27 -3.13
N TRP A 18 3.52 -12.66 -2.75
CA TRP A 18 3.29 -11.23 -2.83
C TRP A 18 2.97 -10.65 -1.46
N HIS A 19 3.28 -9.37 -1.30
CA HIS A 19 2.79 -8.54 -0.22
C HIS A 19 1.86 -7.48 -0.78
N ALA A 20 0.86 -7.13 0.01
CA ALA A 20 -0.02 -6.00 -0.25
C ALA A 20 0.07 -5.03 0.92
N ARG A 21 0.23 -3.75 0.60
CA ARG A 21 0.11 -2.65 1.57
C ARG A 21 -0.99 -1.70 1.10
N LEU A 22 -1.87 -1.36 2.02
CA LEU A 22 -3.04 -0.54 1.76
C LEU A 22 -2.88 0.79 2.50
N LEU A 23 -3.12 1.88 1.78
CA LEU A 23 -3.11 3.23 2.33
C LEU A 23 -4.48 3.87 2.10
N GLY A 24 -5.20 4.12 3.19
CA GLY A 24 -6.53 4.73 3.17
C GLY A 24 -6.50 6.24 3.38
N PHE A 25 -7.42 6.94 2.73
CA PHE A 25 -7.64 8.38 2.88
C PHE A 25 -9.14 8.68 2.93
N ASP A 26 -9.55 9.64 3.74
CA ASP A 26 -10.90 10.20 3.72
C ASP A 26 -10.83 11.68 3.33
N ALA A 27 -11.65 12.07 2.37
CA ALA A 27 -11.79 13.45 1.89
C ALA A 27 -13.21 13.67 1.32
N ASP A 28 -13.81 14.82 1.60
CA ASP A 28 -15.13 15.23 1.09
C ASP A 28 -16.25 14.18 1.24
N GLY A 29 -16.25 13.48 2.39
CA GLY A 29 -17.22 12.42 2.68
C GLY A 29 -17.04 11.15 1.85
N LYS A 30 -15.89 10.96 1.21
CA LYS A 30 -15.51 9.78 0.43
C LYS A 30 -14.25 9.15 1.02
N SER A 31 -14.17 7.81 0.91
CA SER A 31 -12.99 7.04 1.26
C SER A 31 -12.26 6.59 -0.01
N TYR A 32 -10.94 6.77 -0.01
CA TYR A 32 -10.02 6.41 -1.08
C TYR A 32 -9.00 5.43 -0.54
N GLN A 33 -8.48 4.57 -1.43
CA GLN A 33 -7.44 3.64 -1.06
C GLN A 33 -6.42 3.50 -2.19
N VAL A 34 -5.14 3.57 -1.83
CA VAL A 34 -4.03 3.20 -2.69
C VAL A 34 -3.52 1.83 -2.25
N SER A 35 -3.58 0.84 -3.14
CA SER A 35 -3.02 -0.50 -2.90
C SER A 35 -1.68 -0.65 -3.61
N THR A 36 -0.63 -0.94 -2.85
CA THR A 36 0.70 -1.27 -3.38
C THR A 36 0.93 -2.77 -3.27
N TRP A 37 1.11 -3.43 -4.40
CA TRP A 37 1.41 -4.86 -4.50
C TRP A 37 2.86 -5.04 -4.95
N TYR A 38 3.60 -5.90 -4.27
CA TYR A 38 4.99 -6.19 -4.63
C TYR A 38 5.35 -7.64 -4.31
N ARG A 39 6.26 -8.23 -5.09
CA ARG A 39 6.78 -9.56 -4.83
C ARG A 39 7.69 -9.54 -3.60
N SER A 40 7.72 -10.62 -2.83
CA SER A 40 8.54 -10.70 -1.61
C SER A 40 10.04 -10.44 -1.85
N ASP A 41 10.58 -10.84 -3.00
CA ASP A 41 11.97 -10.60 -3.39
C ASP A 41 12.29 -9.13 -3.73
N THR A 42 11.28 -8.26 -3.81
CA THR A 42 11.43 -6.83 -4.10
C THR A 42 11.21 -5.91 -2.90
N GLU A 43 10.97 -6.47 -1.71
CA GLU A 43 10.54 -5.72 -0.53
C GLU A 43 11.44 -4.52 -0.20
N GLN A 44 12.77 -4.70 -0.22
CA GLN A 44 13.72 -3.61 0.08
C GLN A 44 13.59 -2.38 -0.83
N ARG A 45 13.08 -2.54 -2.06
CA ARG A 45 12.80 -1.43 -2.99
C ARG A 45 11.35 -0.97 -2.95
N ALA A 46 10.43 -1.87 -2.59
CA ALA A 46 9.01 -1.57 -2.51
C ALA A 46 8.67 -0.67 -1.31
N LEU A 47 9.25 -0.93 -0.13
CA LEU A 47 8.93 -0.17 1.08
C LEU A 47 9.26 1.33 0.96
N PRO A 48 10.45 1.75 0.49
CA PRO A 48 10.75 3.18 0.34
C PRO A 48 9.90 3.87 -0.74
N THR A 49 9.33 3.10 -1.67
CA THR A 49 8.39 3.64 -2.66
C THR A 49 7.01 3.84 -2.05
N TYR A 50 6.54 2.86 -1.27
CA TYR A 50 5.31 2.97 -0.49
C TYR A 50 5.35 4.17 0.47
N GLU A 51 6.45 4.36 1.21
CA GLU A 51 6.64 5.50 2.12
C GLU A 51 6.55 6.84 1.39
N ARG A 52 7.22 6.98 0.24
CA ARG A 52 7.13 8.21 -0.57
C ARG A 52 5.72 8.51 -1.06
N VAL A 53 4.94 7.48 -1.43
CA VAL A 53 3.52 7.66 -1.80
C VAL A 53 2.72 8.10 -0.59
N GLN A 54 2.96 7.49 0.57
CA GLN A 54 2.30 7.86 1.82
C GLN A 54 2.53 9.33 2.20
N ASP A 55 3.76 9.82 2.03
CA ASP A 55 4.13 11.18 2.43
C ASP A 55 3.65 12.26 1.43
N SER A 56 3.45 11.90 0.16
CA SER A 56 3.17 12.87 -0.92
C SER A 56 1.74 12.86 -1.43
N PHE A 57 1.00 11.77 -1.27
CA PHE A 57 -0.32 11.64 -1.85
C PHE A 57 -1.35 12.51 -1.11
N THR A 58 -2.03 13.36 -1.88
CA THR A 58 -3.09 14.23 -1.37
C THR A 58 -4.32 14.02 -2.23
N VAL A 59 -5.48 13.82 -1.60
CA VAL A 59 -6.76 13.86 -2.30
C VAL A 59 -7.11 15.34 -2.54
N LEU A 60 -7.39 15.68 -3.80
CA LEU A 60 -7.75 17.03 -4.23
C LEU A 60 -9.27 17.25 -4.20
#